data_AF-B0VJ39-F1
#
_entry.id   AF-B0VJ39-F1
#
_cell.length_a   1.000
_cell.length_b   1.000
_cell.length_c   1.000
_cell.angle_alpha   90.00
_cell.angle_beta   90.00
_cell.angle_gamma   90.00
#
_symmetry.space_group_name_H-M   'P 1'
#
loop_
_entity.id
_entity.type
_entity.pdbx_description
1 polymer ?
#
loop_
_entity_poly.entity_id
_entity_poly.type
_entity_poly.pdbx_seq_one_letter_code
_entity_poly.pdbx_strand_id
1 'polypeptide(L)'
;MKKYLCILVSIFPLLSFGAPFWNIPSSVTQPDGSVLNLFASGDEYANRLHDANGYTIIQSPVDGYYYYTILEKGEPVPSAYRYGTIDPSAYGLIPHINISREARQRKIDFMNAQKRRNERGPNIGNVNNLCIYIRFSDQTEFEIPRSVYNARFNEVGDNAVSLRSYFQKVSYNQLQFMTYHYPACADIINLSYQDTHPRSYYLPYNAVTNPNGYIDDDTRTYREHNLLMNAVYAVASQVPASLNIDADNDGRVDNVCFIIRGPHSAWSDLLWAHRWVLFSHNVSIRNKRIQDYTFQPEDQNDVTTLCHEMFHSVGAPDLYHYEYDGLTPVGCWDIMESGEGHICMFMKYFYGQWISSLPLAQIGNTYTLNPVTSPTNNVYMYPIPGSNYEFLVFEYRKKGE
;
A
#
# COMPACT_ATOMS: atom_id res chain seq x y z
N MET A 1 35.20 1.24 -35.98
CA MET A 1 34.49 2.27 -35.19
C MET A 1 33.74 1.58 -34.06
N LYS A 2 34.16 1.75 -32.81
CA LYS A 2 33.45 1.22 -31.64
C LYS A 2 32.11 1.96 -31.51
N LYS A 3 30.99 1.28 -31.72
CA LYS A 3 29.66 1.83 -31.46
C LYS A 3 29.44 1.79 -29.96
N TYR A 4 29.51 2.94 -29.29
CA TYR A 4 29.07 3.07 -27.91
C TYR A 4 27.54 3.04 -27.91
N LEU A 5 26.97 2.04 -27.22
CA LEU A 5 25.55 2.00 -26.91
C LEU A 5 25.30 2.99 -25.78
N CYS A 6 24.83 4.20 -26.12
CA CYS A 6 24.33 5.14 -25.12
C CYS A 6 23.00 4.59 -24.60
N ILE A 7 23.03 3.92 -23.45
CA ILE A 7 21.82 3.63 -22.67
C ILE A 7 21.40 4.96 -22.04
N LEU A 8 20.39 5.58 -22.63
CA LEU A 8 19.66 6.67 -22.00
C LEU A 8 18.91 6.06 -20.81
N VAL A 9 19.48 6.19 -19.62
CA VAL A 9 18.78 5.89 -18.37
C VAL A 9 17.76 7.00 -18.18
N SER A 10 16.52 6.76 -18.62
CA SER A 10 15.40 7.61 -18.28
C SER A 10 15.21 7.56 -16.77
N ILE A 11 15.60 8.64 -16.08
CA ILE A 11 15.32 8.85 -14.66
C ILE A 11 13.83 9.20 -14.57
N PHE A 12 12.97 8.19 -14.48
CA PHE A 12 11.59 8.39 -14.08
C PHE A 12 11.56 8.64 -12.56
N PRO A 13 10.90 9.71 -12.08
CA PRO A 13 10.66 9.87 -10.65
C PRO A 13 9.88 8.64 -10.15
N LEU A 14 10.39 8.01 -9.10
CA LEU A 14 9.82 6.80 -8.52
C LEU A 14 8.57 7.17 -7.71
N LEU A 15 7.43 6.78 -8.25
CA LEU A 15 6.10 6.91 -7.71
C LEU A 15 5.70 5.52 -7.17
N SER A 16 5.17 5.44 -5.95
CA SER A 16 5.12 4.18 -5.20
C SER A 16 4.11 4.26 -4.07
N PHE A 17 3.07 3.44 -4.11
CA PHE A 17 1.80 3.74 -3.45
C PHE A 17 1.26 2.60 -2.61
N GLY A 18 -0.05 2.54 -2.42
CA GLY A 18 -0.71 1.50 -1.61
C GLY A 18 -1.28 0.40 -2.50
N ALA A 19 -1.44 -0.80 -1.95
CA ALA A 19 -2.15 -1.87 -2.63
C ALA A 19 -3.65 -1.52 -2.78
N PRO A 20 -4.29 -1.78 -3.94
CA PRO A 20 -5.72 -1.63 -4.08
C PRO A 20 -6.44 -2.75 -3.34
N PHE A 21 -7.58 -2.44 -2.74
CA PHE A 21 -8.46 -3.43 -2.11
C PHE A 21 -9.83 -3.46 -2.78
N TRP A 22 -10.44 -4.63 -2.78
CA TRP A 22 -11.71 -4.87 -3.44
C TRP A 22 -12.67 -5.63 -2.53
N ASN A 23 -13.89 -5.11 -2.43
CA ASN A 23 -14.99 -5.71 -1.70
C ASN A 23 -14.64 -6.11 -0.25
N ILE A 24 -13.82 -5.32 0.45
CA ILE A 24 -13.55 -5.59 1.86
C ILE A 24 -14.87 -5.35 2.62
N PRO A 25 -15.34 -6.31 3.45
CA PRO A 25 -16.51 -6.07 4.28
C PRO A 25 -16.32 -4.84 5.17
N SER A 26 -17.25 -3.89 5.09
CA SER A 26 -17.18 -2.61 5.80
C SER A 26 -18.54 -2.32 6.43
N SER A 27 -18.58 -2.27 7.76
CA SER A 27 -19.79 -1.89 8.47
C SER A 27 -19.77 -0.40 8.82
N VAL A 28 -20.90 0.29 8.64
CA VAL A 28 -21.08 1.68 9.09
C VAL A 28 -22.33 1.81 9.95
N THR A 29 -22.27 2.69 10.94
CA THR A 29 -23.38 2.94 11.87
C THR A 29 -24.12 4.21 11.45
N GLN A 30 -25.44 4.11 11.31
CA GLN A 30 -26.31 5.24 11.01
C GLN A 30 -26.60 6.07 12.28
N PRO A 31 -27.09 7.31 12.14
CA PRO A 31 -27.46 8.16 13.27
C PRO A 31 -28.52 7.55 14.22
N ASP A 32 -29.37 6.65 13.72
CA ASP A 32 -30.35 5.91 14.54
C ASP A 32 -29.77 4.67 15.26
N GLY A 33 -28.47 4.41 15.11
CA GLY A 33 -27.77 3.27 15.69
C GLY A 33 -27.86 1.98 14.87
N SER A 34 -28.63 1.95 13.78
CA SER A 34 -28.65 0.80 12.87
C SER A 34 -27.31 0.64 12.14
N VAL A 35 -26.91 -0.60 11.88
CA VAL A 35 -25.64 -0.93 11.21
C VAL A 35 -25.91 -1.37 9.79
N LEU A 36 -25.23 -0.74 8.82
CA LEU A 36 -25.22 -1.14 7.42
C LEU A 36 -23.99 -2.00 7.16
N ASN A 37 -24.21 -3.17 6.55
CA ASN A 37 -23.14 -4.03 6.06
C ASN A 37 -22.91 -3.72 4.58
N LEU A 38 -21.80 -3.07 4.28
CA LEU A 38 -21.39 -2.64 2.96
C LEU A 38 -20.04 -3.27 2.61
N PHE A 39 -19.48 -2.82 1.49
CA PHE A 39 -18.13 -3.14 1.08
C PHE A 39 -17.35 -1.87 0.77
N ALA A 40 -16.04 -1.89 1.01
CA ALA A 40 -15.12 -0.87 0.53
C ALA A 40 -14.24 -1.42 -0.61
N SER A 41 -14.04 -0.58 -1.62
CA SER A 41 -13.12 -0.84 -2.72
C SER A 41 -12.38 0.42 -3.13
N GLY A 42 -11.10 0.29 -3.50
CA GLY A 42 -10.28 1.38 -4.02
C GLY A 42 -8.81 1.26 -3.64
N ASP A 43 -8.10 2.37 -3.73
CA ASP A 43 -6.68 2.49 -3.39
C ASP A 43 -6.44 3.73 -2.50
N GLU A 44 -5.18 4.08 -2.27
CA GLU A 44 -4.74 5.22 -1.45
C GLU A 44 -5.20 6.59 -1.97
N TYR A 45 -5.64 6.69 -3.23
CA TYR A 45 -6.13 7.94 -3.81
C TYR A 45 -7.62 8.08 -3.76
N ALA A 46 -8.32 6.96 -3.94
CA ALA A 46 -9.76 6.93 -3.97
C ALA A 46 -10.27 5.57 -3.53
N ASN A 47 -11.09 5.57 -2.50
CA ASN A 47 -11.88 4.41 -2.11
C ASN A 47 -13.34 4.82 -1.89
N ARG A 48 -14.22 3.85 -2.09
CA ARG A 48 -15.67 4.04 -2.03
C ARG A 48 -16.32 2.95 -1.20
N LEU A 49 -17.37 3.32 -0.47
CA LEU A 49 -18.33 2.35 0.04
C LEU A 49 -19.34 1.99 -1.04
N HIS A 50 -19.77 0.74 -1.07
CA HIS A 50 -20.78 0.27 -1.99
C HIS A 50 -21.52 -0.97 -1.49
N ASP A 51 -22.67 -1.25 -2.08
CA ASP A 51 -23.40 -2.50 -1.85
C ASP A 51 -22.87 -3.66 -2.71
N ALA A 52 -23.47 -4.84 -2.57
CA ALA A 52 -23.10 -6.05 -3.31
C ALA A 52 -23.30 -5.94 -4.84
N ASN A 53 -24.15 -5.01 -5.30
CA ASN A 53 -24.41 -4.76 -6.70
C ASN A 53 -23.54 -3.62 -7.26
N GLY A 54 -22.61 -3.10 -6.45
CA GLY A 54 -21.66 -2.07 -6.85
C GLY A 54 -22.20 -0.64 -6.76
N TYR A 55 -23.42 -0.42 -6.24
CA TYR A 55 -23.93 0.94 -6.05
C TYR A 55 -23.16 1.65 -4.95
N THR A 56 -22.55 2.77 -5.30
CA THR A 56 -21.77 3.59 -4.37
C THR A 56 -22.69 4.24 -3.33
N ILE A 57 -22.27 4.19 -2.07
CA ILE A 57 -22.98 4.70 -0.91
C ILE A 57 -22.13 5.78 -0.24
N ILE A 58 -22.69 6.96 0.00
CA ILE A 58 -21.98 8.09 0.65
C ILE A 58 -22.76 8.56 1.86
N GLN A 59 -22.04 8.95 2.91
CA GLN A 59 -22.64 9.60 4.07
C GLN A 59 -23.00 11.05 3.74
N SER A 60 -24.23 11.44 4.02
CA SER A 60 -24.68 12.81 3.89
C SER A 60 -24.03 13.71 4.95
N PRO A 61 -23.43 14.86 4.56
CA PRO A 61 -22.85 15.81 5.50
C PRO A 61 -23.91 16.58 6.31
N VAL A 62 -25.19 16.47 5.93
CA VAL A 62 -26.29 17.25 6.54
C VAL A 62 -26.91 16.52 7.72
N ASP A 63 -27.24 15.24 7.55
CA ASP A 63 -27.97 14.44 8.54
C ASP A 63 -27.19 13.21 9.03
N GLY A 64 -26.04 12.90 8.42
CA GLY A 64 -25.20 11.76 8.80
C GLY A 64 -25.70 10.40 8.33
N TYR A 65 -26.85 10.32 7.64
CA TYR A 65 -27.34 9.06 7.07
C TYR A 65 -26.62 8.70 5.78
N TYR A 66 -26.68 7.44 5.37
CA TYR A 66 -26.05 6.94 4.15
C TYR A 66 -27.05 6.87 2.99
N TYR A 67 -26.65 7.38 1.84
CA TYR A 67 -27.49 7.50 0.64
C TYR A 67 -26.81 6.84 -0.55
N TYR A 68 -27.61 6.36 -1.49
CA TYR A 68 -27.08 6.03 -2.81
C TYR A 68 -26.47 7.29 -3.45
N THR A 69 -25.39 7.13 -4.19
CA THR A 69 -24.67 8.23 -4.83
C THR A 69 -25.22 8.55 -6.22
N ILE A 70 -25.21 9.83 -6.58
CA ILE A 70 -25.38 10.33 -7.95
C ILE A 70 -24.20 11.23 -8.32
N LEU A 71 -24.03 11.53 -9.61
CA LEU A 71 -23.06 12.50 -10.06
C LEU A 71 -23.71 13.89 -10.20
N GLU A 72 -23.14 14.88 -9.55
CA GLU A 72 -23.46 16.30 -9.77
C GLU A 72 -22.19 17.01 -10.25
N LYS A 73 -22.24 17.61 -11.44
CA LYS A 73 -21.08 18.26 -12.09
C LYS A 73 -19.83 17.36 -12.17
N GLY A 74 -20.04 16.05 -12.31
CA GLY A 74 -18.96 15.06 -12.43
C GLY A 74 -18.37 14.59 -11.09
N GLU A 75 -18.87 15.07 -9.96
CA GLU A 75 -18.45 14.63 -8.64
C GLU A 75 -19.54 13.80 -7.94
N PRO A 76 -19.16 12.79 -7.14
CA PRO A 76 -20.12 11.97 -6.41
C PRO A 76 -20.73 12.75 -5.25
N VAL A 77 -22.07 12.80 -5.19
CA VAL A 77 -22.84 13.43 -4.11
C VAL A 77 -23.95 12.49 -3.61
N PRO A 78 -24.42 12.64 -2.36
CA PRO A 78 -25.60 11.93 -1.87
C PRO A 78 -26.82 12.22 -2.75
N SER A 79 -27.55 11.17 -3.13
CA SER A 79 -28.87 11.32 -3.77
C SER A 79 -29.96 11.61 -2.73
N ALA A 80 -31.21 11.76 -3.20
CA ALA A 80 -32.37 11.84 -2.32
C ALA A 80 -32.77 10.48 -1.69
N TYR A 81 -32.16 9.37 -2.11
CA TYR A 81 -32.56 8.01 -1.72
C TYR A 81 -31.63 7.44 -0.65
N ARG A 82 -32.14 7.34 0.57
CA ARG A 82 -31.44 6.69 1.68
C ARG A 82 -31.21 5.21 1.34
N TYR A 83 -30.02 4.71 1.68
CA TYR A 83 -29.67 3.32 1.43
C TYR A 83 -30.71 2.36 2.05
N GLY A 84 -31.10 1.34 1.30
CA GLY A 84 -32.08 0.33 1.73
C GLY A 84 -33.55 0.75 1.67
N THR A 85 -33.87 1.96 1.19
CA THR A 85 -35.28 2.42 1.06
C THR A 85 -35.90 2.18 -0.31
N ILE A 86 -35.09 1.87 -1.32
CA ILE A 86 -35.51 1.65 -2.71
C ILE A 86 -34.72 0.52 -3.36
N ASP A 87 -35.20 0.04 -4.52
CA ASP A 87 -34.38 -0.68 -5.49
C ASP A 87 -33.66 0.35 -6.39
N PRO A 88 -32.33 0.51 -6.30
CA PRO A 88 -31.61 1.55 -7.06
C PRO A 88 -31.72 1.37 -8.58
N SER A 89 -31.87 0.14 -9.07
CA SER A 89 -31.98 -0.14 -10.50
C SER A 89 -33.30 0.36 -11.09
N ALA A 90 -34.40 0.23 -10.35
CA ALA A 90 -35.73 0.70 -10.73
C ALA A 90 -35.81 2.24 -10.82
N TYR A 91 -34.90 2.95 -10.15
CA TYR A 91 -34.82 4.41 -10.14
C TYR A 91 -33.73 4.96 -11.07
N GLY A 92 -33.14 4.11 -11.92
CA GLY A 92 -32.14 4.54 -12.90
C GLY A 92 -30.81 5.00 -12.30
N LEU A 93 -30.53 4.62 -11.04
CA LEU A 93 -29.22 4.86 -10.46
C LEU A 93 -28.19 3.98 -11.18
N ILE A 94 -26.97 4.50 -11.31
CA ILE A 94 -25.87 3.79 -11.97
C ILE A 94 -24.91 3.24 -10.91
N PRO A 95 -24.47 1.97 -11.03
CA PRO A 95 -23.46 1.42 -10.15
C PRO A 95 -22.06 1.97 -10.47
N HIS A 96 -21.09 1.69 -9.59
CA HIS A 96 -19.68 2.00 -9.78
C HIS A 96 -19.32 3.49 -9.92
N ILE A 97 -20.17 4.40 -9.44
CA ILE A 97 -19.82 5.82 -9.35
C ILE A 97 -18.56 5.98 -8.50
N ASN A 98 -17.58 6.72 -9.03
CA ASN A 98 -16.34 7.06 -8.35
C ASN A 98 -16.06 8.58 -8.46
N ILE A 99 -15.01 9.06 -7.81
CA ILE A 99 -14.54 10.44 -7.95
C ILE A 99 -14.11 10.75 -9.39
N SER A 100 -14.11 12.03 -9.76
CA SER A 100 -13.63 12.45 -11.07
C SER A 100 -12.13 12.15 -11.27
N ARG A 101 -11.72 12.05 -12.54
CA ARG A 101 -10.30 11.89 -12.91
C ARG A 101 -9.47 13.05 -12.38
N GLU A 102 -10.01 14.27 -12.45
CA GLU A 102 -9.37 15.48 -11.97
C GLU A 102 -9.23 15.47 -10.44
N ALA A 103 -10.24 15.01 -9.70
CA ALA A 103 -10.16 14.84 -8.25
C ALA A 103 -9.07 13.83 -7.86
N ARG A 104 -9.00 12.71 -8.58
CA ARG A 104 -7.96 11.71 -8.37
C ARG A 104 -6.57 12.26 -8.67
N GLN A 105 -6.40 12.93 -9.80
CA GLN A 105 -5.11 13.50 -10.18
C GLN A 105 -4.64 14.54 -9.14
N ARG A 106 -5.54 15.36 -8.59
CA ARG A 106 -5.20 16.27 -7.49
C ARG A 106 -4.67 15.53 -6.27
N LYS A 107 -5.26 14.38 -5.92
CA LYS A 107 -4.78 13.54 -4.81
C LYS A 107 -3.42 12.93 -5.11
N ILE A 108 -3.22 12.41 -6.31
CA ILE A 108 -1.93 11.90 -6.80
C ILE A 108 -0.86 13.00 -6.70
N ASP A 109 -1.14 14.18 -7.25
CA ASP A 109 -0.22 15.31 -7.24
C ASP A 109 0.10 15.76 -5.81
N PHE A 110 -0.90 15.79 -4.92
CA PHE A 110 -0.70 16.13 -3.51
C PHE A 110 0.21 15.11 -2.80
N MET A 111 -0.07 13.81 -2.92
CA MET A 111 0.72 12.75 -2.31
C MET A 111 2.14 12.65 -2.90
N ASN A 112 2.35 13.21 -4.10
CA ASN A 112 3.62 13.26 -4.82
C ASN A 112 4.34 14.61 -4.78
N ALA A 113 3.71 15.65 -4.22
CA ALA A 113 4.25 17.01 -4.19
C ALA A 113 5.58 17.08 -3.43
N GLN A 114 5.74 16.20 -2.44
CA GLN A 114 6.98 16.08 -1.70
C GLN A 114 7.94 15.15 -2.43
N LYS A 115 9.18 15.59 -2.61
CA LYS A 115 10.24 14.75 -3.19
C LYS A 115 10.39 13.48 -2.36
N ARG A 116 9.83 12.39 -2.90
CA ARG A 116 10.14 11.04 -2.49
C ARG A 116 11.62 10.79 -2.76
N ARG A 117 12.19 9.79 -2.08
CA ARG A 117 13.57 9.37 -2.32
C ARG A 117 13.75 9.18 -3.84
N ASN A 118 14.61 9.99 -4.48
CA ASN A 118 15.03 9.77 -5.87
C ASN A 118 16.03 8.61 -5.97
N GLU A 119 16.35 8.00 -4.85
CA GLU A 119 17.27 6.87 -4.70
C GLU A 119 16.45 5.63 -4.32
N ARG A 120 16.95 4.45 -4.67
CA ARG A 120 16.49 3.15 -4.14
C ARG A 120 17.45 2.90 -2.96
N GLY A 121 17.04 2.71 -1.71
CA GLY A 121 16.29 1.55 -1.28
C GLY A 121 17.23 0.36 -1.31
N PRO A 122 17.78 -0.10 -0.18
CA PRO A 122 18.63 -1.27 -0.18
C PRO A 122 17.84 -2.45 -0.75
N ASN A 123 18.31 -2.96 -1.88
CA ASN A 123 17.65 -4.02 -2.64
C ASN A 123 18.40 -5.36 -2.53
N ILE A 124 19.50 -5.41 -1.80
CA ILE A 124 20.26 -6.61 -1.48
C ILE A 124 20.73 -6.59 -0.02
N GLY A 125 21.13 -7.74 0.50
CA GLY A 125 21.62 -7.90 1.85
C GLY A 125 20.50 -7.97 2.89
N ASN A 126 20.82 -7.51 4.10
CA ASN A 126 19.93 -7.56 5.26
C ASN A 126 19.37 -6.16 5.50
N VAL A 127 18.06 -6.01 5.45
CA VAL A 127 17.38 -4.74 5.68
C VAL A 127 16.48 -4.90 6.90
N ASN A 128 16.69 -4.07 7.93
CA ASN A 128 15.89 -4.12 9.15
C ASN A 128 14.71 -3.16 9.03
N ASN A 129 13.50 -3.69 9.13
CA ASN A 129 12.25 -2.94 9.15
C ASN A 129 11.81 -2.68 10.59
N LEU A 130 11.31 -1.48 10.89
CA LEU A 130 10.69 -1.18 12.19
C LEU A 130 9.17 -1.20 12.04
N CYS A 131 8.47 -2.01 12.84
CA CYS A 131 7.01 -2.10 12.84
C CYS A 131 6.46 -1.56 14.16
N ILE A 132 5.75 -0.43 14.11
CA ILE A 132 5.25 0.32 15.27
C ILE A 132 3.74 0.20 15.32
N TYR A 133 3.21 -0.24 16.46
CA TYR A 133 1.78 -0.50 16.66
C TYR A 133 1.14 0.67 17.35
N ILE A 134 -0.02 1.08 16.88
CA ILE A 134 -0.72 2.28 17.35
C ILE A 134 -2.18 1.93 17.65
N ARG A 135 -2.69 2.41 18.78
CA ARG A 135 -4.12 2.47 19.10
C ARG A 135 -4.53 3.87 19.54
N PHE A 136 -5.83 4.12 19.56
CA PHE A 136 -6.40 5.40 19.97
C PHE A 136 -6.84 5.42 21.44
N SER A 137 -7.13 6.60 21.98
CA SER A 137 -7.43 6.74 23.41
C SER A 137 -8.70 6.02 23.85
N ASP A 138 -9.63 5.80 22.92
CA ASP A 138 -10.91 5.10 23.09
C ASP A 138 -10.84 3.59 22.81
N GLN A 139 -9.65 3.05 22.57
CA GLN A 139 -9.46 1.64 22.22
C GLN A 139 -8.65 0.86 23.25
N THR A 140 -8.95 -0.43 23.38
CA THR A 140 -8.11 -1.40 24.07
C THR A 140 -6.94 -1.83 23.19
N GLU A 141 -6.01 -2.62 23.74
CA GLU A 141 -4.92 -3.23 22.97
C GLU A 141 -5.44 -4.14 21.84
N PHE A 142 -4.51 -4.53 20.97
CA PHE A 142 -4.74 -5.50 19.90
C PHE A 142 -5.15 -6.86 20.46
N GLU A 143 -6.15 -7.47 19.84
CA GLU A 143 -6.65 -8.80 20.22
C GLU A 143 -5.76 -9.91 19.64
N ILE A 144 -5.25 -9.68 18.43
CA ILE A 144 -4.33 -10.62 17.76
C ILE A 144 -2.95 -10.55 18.46
N PRO A 145 -2.41 -11.69 18.94
CA PRO A 145 -1.10 -11.73 19.62
C PRO A 145 0.06 -11.29 18.72
N ARG A 146 1.14 -10.78 19.33
CA ARG A 146 2.34 -10.33 18.61
C ARG A 146 2.95 -11.44 17.75
N SER A 147 2.90 -12.69 18.19
CA SER A 147 3.40 -13.84 17.42
C SER A 147 2.75 -14.00 16.05
N VAL A 148 1.45 -13.73 15.93
CA VAL A 148 0.72 -13.85 14.67
C VAL A 148 1.18 -12.78 13.70
N TYR A 149 1.36 -11.54 14.16
CA TYR A 149 1.96 -10.50 13.31
C TYR A 149 3.39 -10.85 12.94
N ASN A 150 4.21 -11.25 13.92
CA ASN A 150 5.60 -11.63 13.67
C ASN A 150 5.71 -12.76 12.65
N ALA A 151 4.77 -13.72 12.62
CA ALA A 151 4.72 -14.74 11.58
C ALA A 151 4.55 -14.12 10.18
N ARG A 152 3.59 -13.19 10.01
CA ARG A 152 3.36 -12.47 8.74
C ARG A 152 4.59 -11.70 8.24
N PHE A 153 5.43 -11.21 9.14
CA PHE A 153 6.63 -10.46 8.77
C PHE A 153 7.89 -11.32 8.62
N ASN A 154 8.13 -12.25 9.54
CA ASN A 154 9.46 -12.82 9.78
C ASN A 154 9.54 -14.34 9.67
N GLU A 155 8.43 -15.05 9.51
CA GLU A 155 8.44 -16.51 9.40
C GLU A 155 9.31 -16.97 8.22
N VAL A 156 10.05 -18.07 8.39
CA VAL A 156 10.94 -18.63 7.36
C VAL A 156 10.72 -20.13 7.25
N GLY A 157 11.12 -20.70 6.11
CA GLY A 157 10.96 -22.11 5.78
C GLY A 157 10.09 -22.31 4.55
N ASP A 158 10.03 -23.54 4.04
CA ASP A 158 9.44 -23.85 2.73
C ASP A 158 7.93 -23.54 2.64
N ASN A 159 7.23 -23.57 3.79
CA ASN A 159 5.80 -23.29 3.88
C ASN A 159 5.48 -21.92 4.51
N ALA A 160 6.50 -21.11 4.81
CA ALA A 160 6.30 -19.82 5.46
C ALA A 160 5.68 -18.82 4.46
N VAL A 161 4.54 -18.26 4.82
CA VAL A 161 3.91 -17.15 4.09
C VAL A 161 4.18 -15.88 4.88
N SER A 162 5.30 -15.23 4.59
CA SER A 162 5.70 -14.00 5.27
C SER A 162 6.40 -13.04 4.32
N LEU A 163 6.49 -11.78 4.74
CA LEU A 163 7.27 -10.76 4.06
C LEU A 163 8.72 -11.23 3.83
N ARG A 164 9.36 -11.75 4.87
CA ARG A 164 10.74 -12.22 4.80
C ARG A 164 10.90 -13.40 3.83
N SER A 165 10.06 -14.42 3.92
CA SER A 165 10.17 -15.61 3.07
C SER A 165 9.88 -15.26 1.61
N TYR A 166 8.93 -14.37 1.35
CA TYR A 166 8.62 -13.87 0.02
C TYR A 166 9.84 -13.19 -0.62
N PHE A 167 10.44 -12.20 0.06
CA PHE A 167 11.59 -11.48 -0.51
C PHE A 167 12.82 -12.37 -0.66
N GLN A 168 13.08 -13.31 0.26
CA GLN A 168 14.11 -14.32 0.09
C GLN A 168 13.88 -15.14 -1.20
N LYS A 169 12.65 -15.56 -1.45
CA LYS A 169 12.28 -16.37 -2.63
C LYS A 169 12.38 -15.58 -3.94
N VAL A 170 11.76 -14.40 -4.03
CA VAL A 170 11.69 -13.64 -5.29
C VAL A 170 13.04 -13.02 -5.68
N SER A 171 13.90 -12.75 -4.69
CA SER A 171 15.25 -12.20 -4.88
C SER A 171 16.35 -13.25 -5.04
N TYR A 172 16.02 -14.54 -5.00
CA TYR A 172 17.01 -15.62 -5.03
C TYR A 172 18.02 -15.54 -3.87
N ASN A 173 17.52 -15.27 -2.66
CA ASN A 173 18.26 -15.06 -1.41
C ASN A 173 19.17 -13.84 -1.40
N GLN A 174 19.02 -12.91 -2.34
CA GLN A 174 19.85 -11.70 -2.38
C GLN A 174 19.36 -10.63 -1.41
N LEU A 175 18.07 -10.60 -1.07
CA LEU A 175 17.47 -9.66 -0.14
C LEU A 175 16.73 -10.40 0.97
N GLN A 176 16.94 -9.96 2.22
CA GLN A 176 16.10 -10.37 3.34
C GLN A 176 15.69 -9.16 4.19
N PHE A 177 14.40 -9.08 4.47
CA PHE A 177 13.85 -8.16 5.45
C PHE A 177 13.78 -8.84 6.82
N MET A 178 14.12 -8.10 7.86
CA MET A 178 13.92 -8.49 9.26
C MET A 178 13.12 -7.41 9.97
N THR A 179 11.91 -7.74 10.40
CA THR A 179 11.04 -6.79 11.07
C THR A 179 11.20 -6.85 12.59
N TYR A 180 11.37 -5.70 13.22
CA TYR A 180 11.43 -5.54 14.66
C TYR A 180 10.20 -4.78 15.14
N HIS A 181 9.62 -5.31 16.19
CA HIS A 181 8.26 -5.04 16.61
C HIS A 181 8.24 -4.15 17.86
N TYR A 182 7.55 -3.01 17.78
CA TYR A 182 7.51 -2.02 18.85
C TYR A 182 6.08 -1.53 19.19
N PRO A 183 5.78 -1.22 20.46
CA PRO A 183 6.61 -1.44 21.65
C PRO A 183 6.97 -2.93 21.87
N ALA A 184 8.13 -3.18 22.46
CA ALA A 184 8.57 -4.54 22.78
C ALA A 184 7.61 -5.18 23.79
N CYS A 185 7.18 -6.41 23.51
CA CYS A 185 6.26 -7.14 24.37
C CYS A 185 6.47 -8.65 24.23
N ALA A 186 5.85 -9.44 25.11
CA ALA A 186 5.84 -10.89 24.98
C ALA A 186 4.92 -11.33 23.83
N ASP A 187 5.26 -12.45 23.18
CA ASP A 187 4.59 -12.96 21.98
C ASP A 187 3.07 -13.17 22.11
N ILE A 188 2.59 -13.43 23.32
CA ILE A 188 1.18 -13.73 23.63
C ILE A 188 0.30 -12.49 23.79
N ILE A 189 0.90 -11.31 23.87
CA ILE A 189 0.19 -10.02 23.92
C ILE A 189 0.66 -9.16 22.76
N ASN A 190 -0.03 -8.06 22.48
CA ASN A 190 0.41 -7.12 21.46
C ASN A 190 0.24 -5.69 21.95
N LEU A 191 1.30 -5.15 22.56
CA LEU A 191 1.32 -3.77 23.04
C LEU A 191 1.41 -2.78 21.90
N SER A 192 0.88 -1.58 22.12
CA SER A 192 0.90 -0.48 21.16
C SER A 192 1.15 0.86 21.84
N TYR A 193 1.60 1.85 21.07
CA TYR A 193 1.52 3.24 21.49
C TYR A 193 0.04 3.65 21.49
N GLN A 194 -0.43 4.22 22.60
CA GLN A 194 -1.78 4.78 22.70
C GLN A 194 -1.73 6.28 22.45
N ASP A 195 -2.38 6.74 21.37
CA ASP A 195 -2.55 8.18 21.13
C ASP A 195 -3.51 8.81 22.14
N THR A 196 -3.38 10.12 22.35
CA THR A 196 -4.23 10.87 23.26
C THR A 196 -5.62 11.16 22.68
N HIS A 197 -5.78 11.14 21.36
CA HIS A 197 -7.04 11.39 20.68
C HIS A 197 -7.81 10.10 20.39
N PRO A 198 -9.16 10.15 20.37
CA PRO A 198 -9.98 9.02 19.99
C PRO A 198 -9.87 8.78 18.49
N ARG A 199 -10.24 7.57 18.04
CA ARG A 199 -10.19 7.20 16.61
C ARG A 199 -10.94 8.18 15.71
N SER A 200 -12.05 8.74 16.19
CA SER A 200 -12.90 9.68 15.44
C SER A 200 -12.18 10.98 15.05
N TYR A 201 -11.12 11.35 15.78
CA TYR A 201 -10.24 12.47 15.43
C TYR A 201 -9.45 12.22 14.13
N TYR A 202 -9.28 10.96 13.73
CA TYR A 202 -8.59 10.58 12.50
C TYR A 202 -9.56 10.15 11.39
N LEU A 203 -10.82 10.58 11.49
CA LEU A 203 -11.88 10.39 10.49
C LEU A 203 -12.38 11.76 9.98
N PRO A 204 -13.05 11.81 8.82
CA PRO A 204 -13.68 13.01 8.28
C PRO A 204 -14.68 13.60 9.22
N TYR A 205 -14.70 14.92 9.23
CA TYR A 205 -15.70 15.69 9.94
C TYR A 205 -17.11 15.43 9.38
N ASN A 206 -18.04 15.17 10.29
CA ASN A 206 -19.47 15.22 10.02
C ASN A 206 -20.15 15.93 11.20
N ALA A 207 -20.94 16.96 10.92
CA ALA A 207 -21.54 17.79 11.97
C ALA A 207 -22.45 17.01 12.94
N VAL A 208 -23.01 15.88 12.49
CA VAL A 208 -23.91 15.03 13.27
C VAL A 208 -23.18 13.85 13.88
N THR A 209 -22.40 13.11 13.08
CA THR A 209 -21.84 11.82 13.51
C THR A 209 -20.37 11.87 13.91
N ASN A 210 -19.61 12.90 13.51
CA ASN A 210 -18.18 13.01 13.83
C ASN A 210 -17.70 14.47 13.89
N PRO A 211 -18.14 15.26 14.88
CA PRO A 211 -17.85 16.70 14.93
C PRO A 211 -16.39 17.04 15.26
N ASN A 212 -15.59 16.07 15.71
CA ASN A 212 -14.16 16.26 15.99
C ASN A 212 -13.24 15.75 14.87
N GLY A 213 -13.78 15.30 13.73
CA GLY A 213 -13.02 14.85 12.57
C GLY A 213 -12.20 15.95 11.89
N TYR A 214 -11.42 15.57 10.86
CA TYR A 214 -10.69 16.52 10.01
C TYR A 214 -11.56 17.02 8.86
N ILE A 215 -11.30 18.23 8.37
CA ILE A 215 -12.17 18.91 7.40
C ILE A 215 -11.56 18.99 6.00
N ASP A 216 -10.25 18.81 5.88
CA ASP A 216 -9.49 18.95 4.64
C ASP A 216 -8.19 18.14 4.69
N ASP A 217 -7.49 18.07 3.55
CA ASP A 217 -6.25 17.32 3.41
C ASP A 217 -5.10 17.88 4.27
N ASP A 218 -5.08 19.18 4.55
CA ASP A 218 -4.04 19.80 5.38
C ASP A 218 -4.19 19.39 6.85
N THR A 219 -5.40 19.48 7.40
CA THR A 219 -5.72 19.03 8.76
C THR A 219 -5.57 17.52 8.88
N ARG A 220 -5.97 16.74 7.88
CA ARG A 220 -5.70 15.29 7.80
C ARG A 220 -4.20 14.99 7.94
N THR A 221 -3.40 15.61 7.08
CA THR A 221 -1.94 15.43 7.01
C THR A 221 -1.26 15.75 8.34
N TYR A 222 -1.62 16.90 8.94
CA TYR A 222 -1.02 17.30 10.20
C TYR A 222 -1.37 16.33 11.33
N ARG A 223 -2.61 15.84 11.40
CA ARG A 223 -3.03 14.85 12.41
C ARG A 223 -2.27 13.54 12.25
N GLU A 224 -2.19 13.03 11.02
CA GLU A 224 -1.45 11.82 10.68
C GLU A 224 0.03 11.94 11.08
N HIS A 225 0.71 12.99 10.62
CA HIS A 225 2.13 13.18 10.88
C HIS A 225 2.45 13.36 12.38
N ASN A 226 1.58 14.01 13.14
CA ASN A 226 1.74 14.09 14.60
C ASN A 226 1.57 12.72 15.27
N LEU A 227 0.58 11.93 14.84
CA LEU A 227 0.37 10.58 15.35
C LEU A 227 1.63 9.73 15.17
N LEU A 228 2.18 9.71 13.95
CA LEU A 228 3.37 8.93 13.62
C LEU A 228 4.62 9.43 14.35
N MET A 229 4.81 10.75 14.45
CA MET A 229 5.89 11.34 15.24
C MET A 229 5.82 10.90 16.71
N ASN A 230 4.66 11.02 17.34
CA ASN A 230 4.49 10.67 18.75
C ASN A 230 4.72 9.18 18.99
N ALA A 231 4.19 8.32 18.10
CA ALA A 231 4.40 6.88 18.16
C ALA A 231 5.89 6.52 18.06
N VAL A 232 6.62 7.15 17.13
CA VAL A 232 8.08 6.97 17.01
C VAL A 232 8.79 7.38 18.28
N TYR A 233 8.51 8.57 18.82
CA TYR A 233 9.17 9.05 20.04
C TYR A 233 8.89 8.17 21.26
N ALA A 234 7.70 7.58 21.35
CA ALA A 234 7.35 6.66 22.42
C ALA A 234 8.18 5.36 22.41
N VAL A 235 8.64 4.92 21.24
CA VAL A 235 9.37 3.65 21.08
C VAL A 235 10.87 3.82 20.78
N ALA A 236 11.33 5.02 20.44
CA ALA A 236 12.69 5.27 19.97
C ALA A 236 13.79 4.77 20.93
N SER A 237 13.56 4.86 22.25
CA SER A 237 14.50 4.38 23.27
C SER A 237 14.61 2.86 23.34
N GLN A 238 13.60 2.14 22.85
CA GLN A 238 13.56 0.68 22.81
C GLN A 238 14.35 0.11 21.62
N VAL A 239 14.64 0.93 20.60
CA VAL A 239 15.42 0.51 19.44
C VAL A 239 16.92 0.39 19.83
N PRO A 240 17.50 -0.82 19.79
CA PRO A 240 18.89 -1.04 20.21
C PRO A 240 19.87 -0.24 19.35
N ALA A 241 20.94 0.30 19.96
CA ALA A 241 21.99 1.04 19.23
C ALA A 241 22.74 0.15 18.22
N SER A 242 22.76 -1.16 18.47
CA SER A 242 23.40 -2.17 17.63
C SER A 242 22.56 -2.59 16.43
N LEU A 243 21.27 -2.21 16.37
CA LEU A 243 20.42 -2.54 15.24
C LEU A 243 20.74 -1.58 14.09
N ASN A 244 21.27 -2.11 12.98
CA ASN A 244 21.48 -1.30 11.79
C ASN A 244 20.13 -1.01 11.12
N ILE A 245 19.66 0.22 11.18
CA ILE A 245 18.38 0.65 10.57
C ILE A 245 18.58 1.50 9.30
N ASP A 246 19.83 1.58 8.83
CA ASP A 246 20.28 2.35 7.67
C ASP A 246 21.30 1.49 6.90
N ALA A 247 20.79 0.55 6.10
CA ALA A 247 21.59 -0.48 5.45
C ALA A 247 22.43 0.07 4.30
N ASP A 248 21.96 1.12 3.61
CA ASP A 248 22.68 1.79 2.53
C ASP A 248 23.52 3.00 2.99
N ASN A 249 23.44 3.38 4.28
CA ASN A 249 24.19 4.45 4.94
C ASN A 249 23.87 5.86 4.41
N ASP A 250 22.62 6.10 4.00
CA ASP A 250 22.16 7.40 3.49
C ASP A 250 21.78 8.40 4.61
N GLY A 251 21.84 7.97 5.88
CA GLY A 251 21.49 8.77 7.04
C GLY A 251 20.00 8.70 7.42
N ARG A 252 19.24 7.78 6.82
CA ARG A 252 17.80 7.62 7.01
C ARG A 252 17.47 6.21 7.48
N VAL A 253 16.26 6.02 7.97
CA VAL A 253 15.77 4.69 8.32
C VAL A 253 15.27 4.01 7.04
N ASP A 254 15.75 2.80 6.75
CA ASP A 254 15.44 2.08 5.50
C ASP A 254 13.93 1.87 5.32
N ASN A 255 13.25 1.41 6.38
CA ASN A 255 11.81 1.19 6.37
C ASN A 255 11.17 1.27 7.76
N VAL A 256 10.02 1.93 7.82
CA VAL A 256 9.13 1.95 8.99
C VAL A 256 7.70 1.65 8.54
N CYS A 257 7.05 0.73 9.24
CA CYS A 257 5.66 0.32 9.02
C CYS A 257 4.86 0.62 10.30
N PHE A 258 3.66 1.17 10.12
CA PHE A 258 2.74 1.48 11.21
C PHE A 258 1.48 0.61 11.11
N ILE A 259 1.21 -0.17 12.16
CA ILE A 259 0.01 -1.01 12.25
C ILE A 259 -0.99 -0.34 13.19
N ILE A 260 -2.18 -0.06 12.69
CA ILE A 260 -3.19 0.76 13.37
C ILE A 260 -4.34 -0.12 13.86
N ARG A 261 -4.72 0.04 15.12
CA ARG A 261 -5.78 -0.75 15.76
C ARG A 261 -7.14 -0.48 15.15
N GLY A 262 -7.84 -1.55 14.80
CA GLY A 262 -9.18 -1.52 14.22
C GLY A 262 -9.18 -1.52 12.69
N PRO A 263 -10.39 -1.64 12.10
CA PRO A 263 -10.54 -1.83 10.66
C PRO A 263 -10.15 -0.58 9.87
N HIS A 264 -10.13 -0.64 8.55
CA HIS A 264 -10.13 0.53 7.68
C HIS A 264 -11.37 1.42 7.94
N SER A 265 -11.33 2.69 7.51
CA SER A 265 -12.51 3.56 7.51
C SER A 265 -13.20 3.61 6.16
N ALA A 266 -14.44 4.08 6.19
CA ALA A 266 -15.23 4.35 5.01
C ALA A 266 -14.78 5.65 4.33
N TRP A 267 -14.49 5.57 3.02
CA TRP A 267 -14.38 6.70 2.09
C TRP A 267 -13.15 7.62 2.23
N SER A 268 -12.24 7.55 1.24
CA SER A 268 -11.20 8.55 0.89
C SER A 268 -10.35 9.09 2.07
N ASP A 269 -9.89 8.19 2.94
CA ASP A 269 -9.44 8.56 4.27
C ASP A 269 -8.03 8.14 4.69
N LEU A 270 -7.56 8.81 5.74
CA LEU A 270 -6.33 8.52 6.48
C LEU A 270 -6.26 7.05 6.92
N LEU A 271 -7.37 6.49 7.41
CA LEU A 271 -7.42 5.11 7.94
C LEU A 271 -7.65 4.08 6.83
N TRP A 272 -6.86 4.17 5.78
CA TRP A 272 -6.76 3.23 4.66
C TRP A 272 -5.27 2.93 4.45
N ALA A 273 -4.91 1.72 4.03
CA ALA A 273 -3.50 1.38 3.85
C ALA A 273 -2.85 2.26 2.76
N HIS A 274 -1.70 2.85 3.08
CA HIS A 274 -0.99 3.72 2.16
C HIS A 274 0.50 3.84 2.53
N ARG A 275 1.28 4.31 1.56
CA ARG A 275 2.68 4.71 1.72
C ARG A 275 2.82 6.21 1.51
N TRP A 276 3.56 6.88 2.40
CA TRP A 276 3.83 8.30 2.22
C TRP A 276 5.13 8.77 2.90
N VAL A 277 5.29 10.10 3.01
CA VAL A 277 6.49 10.77 3.51
C VAL A 277 6.16 11.65 4.71
N LEU A 278 6.88 11.48 5.81
CA LEU A 278 6.74 12.24 7.05
C LEU A 278 7.47 13.59 6.96
N PHE A 279 6.93 14.51 6.15
CA PHE A 279 7.56 15.79 5.86
C PHE A 279 7.25 16.89 6.89
N SER A 280 6.11 16.82 7.59
CA SER A 280 5.69 17.88 8.53
C SER A 280 6.54 17.95 9.79
N HIS A 281 7.26 16.88 10.12
CA HIS A 281 8.11 16.79 11.32
C HIS A 281 9.48 16.21 11.00
N ASN A 282 10.52 16.71 11.66
CA ASN A 282 11.85 16.12 11.62
C ASN A 282 12.02 15.04 12.68
N VAL A 283 11.64 13.81 12.34
CA VAL A 283 11.61 12.68 13.28
C VAL A 283 12.78 11.76 13.02
N SER A 284 13.55 11.41 14.05
CA SER A 284 14.67 10.49 13.92
C SER A 284 14.71 9.45 15.03
N ILE A 285 15.22 8.27 14.69
CA ILE A 285 15.61 7.24 15.64
C ILE A 285 17.12 7.07 15.48
N ARG A 286 17.88 7.17 16.57
CA ARG A 286 19.36 6.99 16.54
C ARG A 286 20.07 7.89 15.51
N ASN A 287 19.63 9.14 15.38
CA ASN A 287 20.13 10.11 14.38
C ASN A 287 19.88 9.72 12.92
N LYS A 288 19.07 8.69 12.65
CA LYS A 288 18.61 8.31 11.32
C LYS A 288 17.23 8.90 11.09
N ARG A 289 17.08 9.66 10.00
CA ARG A 289 15.82 10.34 9.69
C ARG A 289 14.76 9.35 9.22
N ILE A 290 13.59 9.37 9.84
CA ILE A 290 12.40 8.72 9.26
C ILE A 290 11.83 9.68 8.23
N GLN A 291 11.74 9.20 6.99
CA GLN A 291 11.13 9.95 5.89
C GLN A 291 9.97 9.14 5.33
N ASP A 292 10.24 8.04 4.65
CA ASP A 292 9.22 7.18 4.07
C ASP A 292 8.62 6.24 5.13
N TYR A 293 7.32 5.99 5.05
CA TYR A 293 6.64 5.01 5.90
C TYR A 293 5.50 4.33 5.15
N THR A 294 5.11 3.16 5.66
CA THR A 294 3.87 2.50 5.30
C THR A 294 2.93 2.49 6.49
N PHE A 295 1.63 2.57 6.21
CA PHE A 295 0.56 2.70 7.19
C PHE A 295 -0.50 1.66 6.85
N GLN A 296 -0.89 0.80 7.80
CA GLN A 296 -1.88 -0.24 7.56
C GLN A 296 -2.86 -0.37 8.75
N PRO A 297 -4.18 -0.26 8.51
CA PRO A 297 -5.19 -0.77 9.42
C PRO A 297 -5.06 -2.28 9.67
N GLU A 298 -5.60 -2.75 10.80
CA GLU A 298 -5.46 -4.13 11.27
C GLU A 298 -5.97 -5.19 10.28
N ASP A 299 -7.01 -4.85 9.53
CA ASP A 299 -7.68 -5.68 8.53
C ASP A 299 -7.12 -5.55 7.11
N GLN A 300 -6.16 -4.63 6.90
CA GLN A 300 -5.42 -4.43 5.65
C GLN A 300 -3.93 -4.83 5.83
N ASN A 301 -3.69 -5.81 6.70
CA ASN A 301 -2.36 -6.27 7.08
C ASN A 301 -2.18 -7.78 6.79
N ASP A 302 -2.55 -8.21 5.59
CA ASP A 302 -2.17 -9.52 5.06
C ASP A 302 -0.77 -9.48 4.43
N VAL A 303 -0.20 -10.67 4.20
CA VAL A 303 1.18 -10.82 3.72
C VAL A 303 1.36 -10.27 2.30
N THR A 304 0.35 -10.39 1.44
CA THR A 304 0.42 -9.90 0.06
C THR A 304 0.52 -8.38 0.06
N THR A 305 -0.35 -7.70 0.82
CA THR A 305 -0.24 -6.24 1.01
C THR A 305 1.12 -5.88 1.60
N LEU A 306 1.58 -6.53 2.67
CA LEU A 306 2.90 -6.23 3.24
C LEU A 306 4.04 -6.35 2.21
N CYS A 307 3.99 -7.37 1.35
CA CYS A 307 4.98 -7.59 0.30
C CYS A 307 4.91 -6.53 -0.80
N HIS A 308 3.69 -6.15 -1.23
CA HIS A 308 3.45 -5.04 -2.15
C HIS A 308 4.06 -3.73 -1.61
N GLU A 309 3.64 -3.34 -0.40
CA GLU A 309 4.11 -2.14 0.29
C GLU A 309 5.61 -2.12 0.53
N MET A 310 6.22 -3.29 0.73
CA MET A 310 7.66 -3.37 0.93
C MET A 310 8.43 -3.32 -0.39
N PHE A 311 7.88 -3.77 -1.53
CA PHE A 311 8.62 -3.71 -2.80
C PHE A 311 8.79 -2.27 -3.31
N HIS A 312 7.85 -1.40 -2.94
CA HIS A 312 7.98 0.04 -3.02
C HIS A 312 9.25 0.61 -2.35
N SER A 313 9.74 -0.01 -1.26
CA SER A 313 10.96 0.44 -0.58
C SER A 313 12.23 0.31 -1.44
N VAL A 314 12.22 -0.53 -2.48
CA VAL A 314 13.31 -0.64 -3.47
C VAL A 314 13.02 0.14 -4.76
N GLY A 315 11.95 0.95 -4.75
CA GLY A 315 11.58 1.85 -5.84
C GLY A 315 10.66 1.25 -6.89
N ALA A 316 10.04 0.09 -6.65
CA ALA A 316 9.04 -0.46 -7.58
C ALA A 316 7.81 0.45 -7.64
N PRO A 317 7.26 0.77 -8.81
CA PRO A 317 5.98 1.45 -8.95
C PRO A 317 4.82 0.45 -8.94
N ASP A 318 3.64 0.99 -8.72
CA ASP A 318 2.38 0.31 -9.00
C ASP A 318 2.17 0.13 -10.49
N LEU A 319 1.56 -1.00 -10.85
CA LEU A 319 1.30 -1.42 -12.23
C LEU A 319 -0.18 -1.46 -12.59
N TYR A 320 -1.07 -1.17 -11.63
CA TYR A 320 -2.51 -1.08 -11.87
C TYR A 320 -2.91 0.27 -12.50
N HIS A 321 -4.06 0.29 -13.14
CA HIS A 321 -4.61 1.50 -13.77
C HIS A 321 -5.55 2.22 -12.80
N TYR A 322 -5.16 3.42 -12.39
CA TYR A 322 -5.92 4.26 -11.45
C TYR A 322 -7.29 4.72 -11.96
N GLU A 323 -7.58 4.61 -13.25
CA GLU A 323 -8.84 5.07 -13.81
C GLU A 323 -9.98 4.05 -13.64
N TYR A 324 -9.65 2.80 -13.26
CA TYR A 324 -10.60 1.68 -13.10
C TYR A 324 -11.60 1.56 -14.27
N ASP A 325 -11.12 1.83 -15.47
CA ASP A 325 -11.83 1.85 -16.75
C ASP A 325 -12.00 0.44 -17.36
N GLY A 326 -11.75 -0.60 -16.57
CA GLY A 326 -11.76 -2.00 -17.01
C GLY A 326 -10.47 -2.45 -17.68
N LEU A 327 -9.43 -1.60 -17.76
CA LEU A 327 -8.11 -2.01 -18.22
C LEU A 327 -7.29 -2.59 -17.07
N THR A 328 -6.70 -3.76 -17.32
CA THR A 328 -5.84 -4.47 -16.36
C THR A 328 -4.50 -4.77 -17.04
N PRO A 329 -3.51 -3.85 -16.97
CA PRO A 329 -2.29 -3.96 -17.77
C PRO A 329 -1.47 -5.20 -17.45
N VAL A 330 -1.29 -5.49 -16.16
CA VAL A 330 -0.49 -6.63 -15.67
C VAL A 330 -1.37 -7.69 -15.02
N GLY A 331 -2.38 -7.30 -14.25
CA GLY A 331 -3.31 -8.26 -13.66
C GLY A 331 -2.68 -9.11 -12.56
N CYS A 332 -3.22 -10.31 -12.40
CA CYS A 332 -2.78 -11.28 -11.40
C CYS A 332 -1.33 -11.78 -11.56
N TRP A 333 -0.59 -11.29 -12.55
CA TRP A 333 0.78 -11.70 -12.84
C TRP A 333 1.84 -11.01 -11.99
N ASP A 334 1.56 -9.87 -11.37
CA ASP A 334 2.53 -9.16 -10.51
C ASP A 334 1.89 -8.69 -9.21
N ILE A 335 2.67 -8.75 -8.13
CA ILE A 335 2.24 -8.25 -6.83
C ILE A 335 2.04 -6.74 -6.82
N MET A 336 2.71 -6.00 -7.71
CA MET A 336 2.52 -4.55 -7.87
C MET A 336 1.22 -4.18 -8.62
N GLU A 337 0.36 -5.15 -8.87
CA GLU A 337 -0.98 -4.99 -9.41
C GLU A 337 -1.97 -5.71 -8.46
N SER A 338 -2.65 -6.77 -8.92
CA SER A 338 -3.60 -7.59 -8.17
C SER A 338 -3.12 -9.03 -7.99
N GLY A 339 -1.86 -9.31 -8.35
CA GLY A 339 -1.27 -10.63 -8.23
C GLY A 339 -0.85 -10.99 -6.81
N GLU A 340 -0.88 -12.29 -6.52
CA GLU A 340 -0.41 -12.87 -5.26
C GLU A 340 0.85 -13.73 -5.46
N GLY A 341 1.39 -13.73 -6.69
CA GLY A 341 2.49 -14.59 -7.12
C GLY A 341 3.85 -13.89 -7.14
N HIS A 342 4.79 -14.49 -7.87
CA HIS A 342 6.11 -13.90 -8.10
C HIS A 342 6.04 -12.55 -8.83
N ILE A 343 6.93 -11.62 -8.43
CA ILE A 343 7.25 -10.40 -9.17
C ILE A 343 7.68 -10.73 -10.61
N CYS A 344 7.17 -10.00 -11.61
CA CYS A 344 7.54 -10.14 -13.01
C CYS A 344 9.05 -9.93 -13.22
N MET A 345 9.60 -10.63 -14.20
CA MET A 345 11.05 -10.65 -14.42
C MET A 345 11.64 -9.28 -14.76
N PHE A 346 10.87 -8.42 -15.44
CA PHE A 346 11.28 -7.03 -15.69
C PHE A 346 11.43 -6.24 -14.39
N MET A 347 10.49 -6.39 -13.46
CA MET A 347 10.51 -5.69 -12.17
C MET A 347 11.68 -6.19 -11.29
N LYS A 348 11.94 -7.50 -11.30
CA LYS A 348 13.12 -8.10 -10.64
C LYS A 348 14.44 -7.58 -11.22
N TYR A 349 14.53 -7.40 -12.55
CA TYR A 349 15.72 -6.85 -13.21
C TYR A 349 15.89 -5.35 -12.90
N PHE A 350 14.84 -4.56 -13.15
CA PHE A 350 14.97 -3.11 -13.15
C PHE A 350 14.98 -2.53 -11.73
N TYR A 351 14.08 -2.96 -10.85
CA TYR A 351 13.96 -2.43 -9.48
C TYR A 351 14.68 -3.30 -8.46
N GLY A 352 14.43 -4.61 -8.48
CA GLY A 352 15.10 -5.55 -7.59
C GLY A 352 16.60 -5.67 -7.83
N GLN A 353 17.05 -5.51 -9.08
CA GLN A 353 18.43 -5.79 -9.52
C GLN A 353 18.94 -7.20 -9.15
N TRP A 354 18.01 -8.14 -8.92
CA TRP A 354 18.31 -9.53 -8.56
C TRP A 354 18.66 -10.40 -9.77
N ILE A 355 18.48 -9.84 -10.96
CA ILE A 355 18.85 -10.43 -12.24
C ILE A 355 19.79 -9.45 -12.91
N SER A 356 20.94 -9.93 -13.38
CA SER A 356 22.00 -9.06 -13.89
C SER A 356 21.77 -8.57 -15.32
N SER A 357 20.92 -9.24 -16.10
CA SER A 357 20.64 -8.88 -17.50
C SER A 357 19.33 -9.47 -18.00
N LEU A 358 18.82 -8.89 -19.10
CA LEU A 358 17.74 -9.44 -19.92
C LEU A 358 18.31 -9.90 -21.27
N PRO A 359 18.69 -11.18 -21.43
CA PRO A 359 19.26 -11.68 -22.68
C PRO A 359 18.30 -11.46 -23.87
N LEU A 360 18.85 -11.08 -25.02
CA LEU A 360 18.03 -10.80 -26.22
C LEU A 360 17.57 -12.09 -26.91
N ALA A 361 16.27 -12.20 -27.12
CA ALA A 361 15.68 -13.20 -28.00
C ALA A 361 15.85 -12.78 -29.47
N GLN A 362 16.06 -13.75 -30.36
CA GLN A 362 16.21 -13.56 -31.79
C GLN A 362 15.15 -14.38 -32.52
N ILE A 363 14.58 -13.79 -33.57
CA ILE A 363 13.60 -14.45 -34.44
C ILE A 363 14.26 -15.68 -35.09
N GLY A 364 13.53 -16.80 -35.14
CA GLY A 364 13.97 -18.04 -35.77
C GLY A 364 14.68 -19.03 -34.84
N ASN A 365 14.93 -18.64 -33.59
CA ASN A 365 15.55 -19.51 -32.59
C ASN A 365 14.51 -20.15 -31.65
N THR A 366 14.89 -21.28 -31.06
CA THR A 366 14.14 -21.93 -29.98
C THR A 366 14.84 -21.70 -28.65
N TYR A 367 14.07 -21.31 -27.63
CA TYR A 367 14.56 -21.03 -26.29
C TYR A 367 13.90 -21.96 -25.27
N THR A 368 14.62 -22.31 -24.21
CA THR A 368 14.08 -23.00 -23.03
C THR A 368 14.21 -22.06 -21.85
N LEU A 369 13.14 -21.91 -21.06
CA LEU A 369 13.11 -21.10 -19.85
C LEU A 369 12.91 -21.99 -18.62
N ASN A 370 13.74 -21.79 -17.61
CA ASN A 370 13.47 -22.27 -16.27
C ASN A 370 12.35 -21.43 -15.64
N PRO A 371 11.62 -21.96 -14.64
CA PRO A 371 10.57 -21.21 -13.97
C PRO A 371 11.13 -19.97 -13.26
N VAL A 372 10.31 -18.95 -13.03
CA VAL A 372 10.66 -17.69 -12.32
C VAL A 372 11.21 -17.87 -10.89
N THR A 373 11.12 -19.09 -10.33
CA THR A 373 11.74 -19.51 -9.06
C THR A 373 13.23 -19.82 -9.21
N SER A 374 13.71 -20.14 -10.41
CA SER A 374 15.13 -20.37 -10.71
C SER A 374 15.84 -19.04 -10.94
N PRO A 375 17.08 -18.85 -10.44
CA PRO A 375 17.86 -17.62 -10.67
C PRO A 375 18.50 -17.56 -12.07
N THR A 376 18.48 -18.64 -12.84
CA THR A 376 19.22 -18.75 -14.10
C THR A 376 18.32 -19.16 -15.25
N ASN A 377 18.59 -18.63 -16.45
CA ASN A 377 17.89 -18.99 -17.68
C ASN A 377 16.35 -18.86 -17.55
N ASN A 378 15.90 -17.79 -16.92
CA ASN A 378 14.52 -17.57 -16.46
C ASN A 378 13.84 -16.38 -17.18
N VAL A 379 14.56 -15.65 -18.02
CA VAL A 379 14.03 -14.51 -18.77
C VAL A 379 14.74 -14.31 -20.11
N TYR A 380 13.97 -13.88 -21.12
CA TYR A 380 14.47 -13.28 -22.36
C TYR A 380 13.71 -11.99 -22.66
N MET A 381 14.33 -11.07 -23.39
CA MET A 381 13.70 -9.85 -23.88
C MET A 381 13.78 -9.78 -25.40
N TYR A 382 12.70 -9.33 -26.05
CA TYR A 382 12.68 -9.04 -27.48
C TYR A 382 12.27 -7.57 -27.71
N PRO A 383 13.19 -6.69 -28.14
CA PRO A 383 12.86 -5.32 -28.52
C PRO A 383 11.90 -5.30 -29.72
N ILE A 384 10.87 -4.47 -29.67
CA ILE A 384 9.96 -4.30 -30.81
C ILE A 384 10.65 -3.49 -31.90
N PRO A 385 10.79 -4.02 -33.14
CA PRO A 385 11.42 -3.28 -34.23
C PRO A 385 10.73 -1.94 -34.50
N GLY A 386 11.51 -0.86 -34.59
CA GLY A 386 11.00 0.49 -34.84
C GLY A 386 10.59 1.26 -33.58
N SER A 387 10.64 0.63 -32.40
CA SER A 387 10.41 1.28 -31.11
C SER A 387 11.69 1.30 -30.28
N ASN A 388 11.92 2.41 -29.56
CA ASN A 388 13.04 2.53 -28.61
C ASN A 388 12.62 2.23 -27.16
N TYR A 389 11.31 2.05 -26.93
CA TYR A 389 10.75 1.98 -25.58
C TYR A 389 9.83 0.78 -25.38
N GLU A 390 9.50 0.04 -26.45
CA GLU A 390 8.65 -1.15 -26.37
C GLU A 390 9.45 -2.42 -26.60
N PHE A 391 9.18 -3.41 -25.76
CA PHE A 391 9.82 -4.71 -25.79
C PHE A 391 8.88 -5.75 -25.17
N LEU A 392 9.08 -7.01 -25.54
CA LEU A 392 8.44 -8.16 -24.91
C LEU A 392 9.42 -8.77 -23.91
N VAL A 393 8.92 -9.13 -22.73
CA VAL A 393 9.68 -9.91 -21.74
C VAL A 393 9.01 -11.28 -21.63
N PHE A 394 9.80 -12.33 -21.86
CA PHE A 394 9.35 -13.71 -21.79
C PHE A 394 9.80 -14.31 -20.48
N GLU A 395 8.86 -14.89 -19.75
CA GLU A 395 9.07 -15.60 -18.50
C GLU A 395 8.23 -16.88 -18.48
N TYR A 396 8.67 -17.87 -17.70
CA TYR A 396 7.94 -19.13 -17.53
C TYR A 396 7.51 -19.29 -16.08
N ARG A 397 6.23 -19.57 -15.86
CA ARG A 397 5.65 -19.77 -14.53
C ARG A 397 5.02 -21.15 -14.43
N LYS A 398 5.18 -21.79 -13.27
CA LYS A 398 4.57 -23.08 -12.95
C LYS A 398 3.60 -22.89 -11.78
N LYS A 399 2.36 -23.35 -11.96
CA LYS A 399 1.33 -23.21 -10.92
C LYS A 399 1.74 -23.99 -9.67
N GLY A 400 1.64 -23.35 -8.51
CA GLY A 400 1.99 -23.94 -7.21
C GLY A 400 3.47 -23.88 -6.85
N GLU A 401 4.29 -23.17 -7.63
CA GLU A 401 5.71 -22.91 -7.35
C GLU A 401 6.01 -21.43 -7.15
#